data_AF-A0A5E4LNQ3-F1
#
_entry.id   AF-A0A5E4LNQ3-F1
#
_cell.length_a   1.000
_cell.length_b   1.000
_cell.length_c   1.000
_cell.angle_alpha   90.00
_cell.angle_beta   90.00
_cell.angle_gamma   90.00
#
_symmetry.space_group_name_H-M   'P 1'
#
loop_
_entity.id
_entity.type
_entity.pdbx_description
1 polymer ?
#
loop_
_entity_poly.entity_id
_entity_poly.type
_entity_poly.pdbx_seq_one_letter_code
_entity_poly.pdbx_strand_id
1 'polypeptide(L)'
;MTALDVLDVERIIRKAGADRVSEGAGRMLAEVLEEKATEIAERAVRLAKYANKKTLTRAEIEIALMYERDAVGEEVVASGIGRKSDVKRKPVPLAI
;
A
#
# COMPACT_ATOMS: atom_id res chain seq x y z
N MET A 1 -3.33 16.06 11.88
CA MET A 1 -2.11 16.74 11.40
C MET A 1 -1.36 15.72 10.58
N THR A 2 -1.14 15.99 9.29
CA THR A 2 -0.49 15.10 8.33
C THR A 2 1.00 15.42 8.24
N ALA A 3 1.85 14.41 8.06
CA ALA A 3 3.28 14.57 7.80
C ALA A 3 3.58 14.97 6.35
N LEU A 4 2.65 14.71 5.42
CA LEU A 4 2.79 15.09 4.01
C LEU A 4 2.50 16.59 3.79
N ASP A 5 3.33 17.23 2.97
CA ASP A 5 3.10 18.62 2.53
C ASP A 5 1.90 18.68 1.60
N VAL A 6 0.92 19.51 1.98
CA VAL A 6 -0.31 19.72 1.22
C VAL A 6 0.00 20.23 -0.19
N LEU A 7 1.05 21.03 -0.37
CA LEU A 7 1.41 21.57 -1.68
C LEU A 7 1.85 20.47 -2.66
N ASP A 8 2.62 19.49 -2.20
CA ASP A 8 3.03 18.35 -3.04
C ASP A 8 1.83 17.49 -3.42
N VAL A 9 0.89 17.30 -2.49
CA VAL A 9 -0.36 16.59 -2.75
C VAL A 9 -1.23 17.34 -3.76
N GLU A 10 -1.33 18.67 -3.67
CA GLU A 10 -2.01 19.49 -4.68
C GLU A 10 -1.37 19.35 -6.07
N ARG A 11 -0.04 19.23 -6.16
CA ARG A 11 0.66 18.99 -7.44
C ARG A 11 0.28 17.64 -8.03
N ILE A 12 0.09 16.60 -7.21
CA ILE A 12 -0.41 15.29 -7.67
C ILE A 12 -1.84 15.43 -8.22
N ILE A 13 -2.72 16.15 -7.51
CA ILE A 13 -4.11 16.38 -7.93
C ILE A 13 -4.16 17.15 -9.27
N ARG A 14 -3.32 18.18 -9.44
CA ARG A 14 -3.24 18.94 -10.72
C ARG A 14 -2.71 18.09 -11.86
N LYS A 15 -1.71 17.24 -11.61
CA LYS A 15 -1.22 16.26 -12.60
C LYS A 15 -2.29 15.25 -13.02
N ALA A 16 -3.26 14.96 -12.14
CA ALA A 16 -4.42 14.14 -12.48
C ALA A 16 -5.49 14.87 -13.32
N GLY A 17 -5.29 16.16 -13.62
CA GLY A 17 -6.15 16.94 -14.53
C GLY A 17 -7.04 18.00 -13.86
N ALA A 18 -6.86 18.28 -12.57
CA ALA A 18 -7.61 19.33 -11.89
C ALA A 18 -7.04 20.73 -12.17
N ASP A 19 -7.85 21.65 -12.69
CA ASP A 19 -7.44 23.05 -12.92
C ASP A 19 -7.27 23.83 -11.62
N ARG A 20 -8.14 23.58 -10.65
CA ARG A 20 -8.16 24.21 -9.33
C ARG A 20 -8.29 23.16 -8.25
N VAL A 21 -7.60 23.37 -7.14
CA VAL A 21 -7.64 22.50 -5.96
C VAL A 21 -7.97 23.39 -4.77
N SER A 22 -8.93 22.96 -3.94
CA SER A 22 -9.21 23.63 -2.68
C SER A 22 -8.25 23.13 -1.61
N GLU A 23 -7.94 24.00 -0.64
CA GLU A 23 -7.08 23.65 0.49
C GLU A 23 -7.59 22.42 1.26
N GLY A 24 -8.93 22.29 1.37
CA GLY A 24 -9.58 21.13 1.97
C GLY A 24 -9.38 19.83 1.19
N ALA A 25 -9.43 19.89 -0.16
CA ALA A 25 -9.18 18.73 -0.99
C ALA A 25 -7.72 18.25 -0.89
N GLY A 26 -6.76 19.20 -0.89
CA GLY A 26 -5.34 18.90 -0.69
C GLY A 26 -5.08 18.21 0.65
N ARG A 27 -5.62 18.77 1.74
CA ARG A 27 -5.51 18.18 3.09
C ARG A 27 -6.12 16.79 3.18
N MET A 28 -7.34 16.61 2.70
CA MET A 28 -8.04 15.32 2.76
C MET A 28 -7.24 14.23 2.04
N LEU A 29 -6.72 14.53 0.85
CA LEU A 29 -5.91 13.54 0.13
C LEU A 29 -4.58 13.26 0.84
N ALA A 30 -3.97 14.27 1.46
CA ALA A 30 -2.74 14.08 2.24
C ALA A 30 -2.97 13.10 3.40
N GLU A 31 -4.06 13.27 4.14
CA GLU A 31 -4.42 12.38 5.26
C GLU A 31 -4.64 10.94 4.79
N VAL A 32 -5.39 10.73 3.70
CA VAL A 32 -5.61 9.38 3.14
C VAL A 32 -4.34 8.73 2.63
N LEU A 33 -3.46 9.51 1.99
CA LEU A 33 -2.19 8.98 1.49
C LEU A 33 -1.28 8.56 2.64
N GLU A 34 -1.23 9.33 3.73
CA GLU A 34 -0.44 9.00 4.91
C GLU A 34 -0.98 7.76 5.62
N GLU A 35 -2.30 7.64 5.78
CA GLU A 35 -2.94 6.45 6.35
C GLU A 35 -2.57 5.20 5.55
N LYS A 36 -2.77 5.22 4.23
CA LYS A 36 -2.42 4.10 3.34
C LYS A 36 -0.92 3.78 3.36
N ALA A 37 -0.07 4.81 3.33
CA ALA A 37 1.37 4.62 3.40
C ALA A 37 1.79 3.98 4.73
N THR A 38 1.15 4.36 5.83
CA THR A 38 1.38 3.79 7.17
C THR A 38 1.00 2.31 7.21
N GLU A 39 -0.17 1.94 6.70
CA GLU A 39 -0.60 0.55 6.63
C GLU A 39 0.36 -0.34 5.80
N ILE A 40 0.87 0.19 4.68
CA ILE A 40 1.87 -0.49 3.85
C ILE A 40 3.18 -0.63 4.63
N ALA A 41 3.65 0.44 5.28
CA ALA A 41 4.89 0.45 6.05
C ALA A 41 4.84 -0.54 7.21
N GLU A 42 3.74 -0.58 7.97
CA GLU A 42 3.56 -1.54 9.07
C GLU A 42 3.61 -2.98 8.59
N ARG A 43 2.95 -3.29 7.46
CA ARG A 43 3.01 -4.61 6.84
C ARG A 43 4.44 -4.97 6.45
N ALA A 44 5.13 -4.06 5.76
CA ALA A 44 6.50 -4.27 5.33
C ALA A 44 7.45 -4.48 6.52
N VAL A 45 7.27 -3.73 7.62
CA VAL A 45 8.03 -3.92 8.86
C VAL A 45 7.77 -5.28 9.49
N ARG A 46 6.51 -5.76 9.51
CA ARG A 46 6.21 -7.12 9.99
C ARG A 46 6.93 -8.17 9.15
N LEU A 47 6.88 -8.05 7.82
CA LEU A 47 7.58 -8.95 6.90
C LEU A 47 9.10 -8.95 7.14
N ALA A 48 9.71 -7.78 7.30
CA ALA A 48 11.13 -7.65 7.61
C ALA A 48 11.50 -8.35 8.93
N LYS A 49 10.66 -8.21 9.96
CA LYS A 49 10.84 -8.87 11.26
C LYS A 49 10.78 -10.40 11.13
N TYR A 50 9.82 -10.95 10.38
CA TYR A 50 9.75 -12.39 10.12
C TYR A 50 10.98 -12.91 9.37
N ALA A 51 11.54 -12.11 8.46
CA ALA A 51 12.77 -12.42 7.75
C ALA A 51 14.06 -12.16 8.57
N ASN A 52 13.94 -11.80 9.87
CA ASN A 52 15.05 -11.40 10.74
C ASN A 52 15.95 -10.29 10.16
N LYS A 53 15.39 -9.44 9.29
CA LYS A 53 16.08 -8.30 8.71
C LYS A 53 15.96 -7.09 9.62
N LYS A 54 17.09 -6.40 9.85
CA LYS A 54 17.11 -5.12 10.58
C LYS A 54 16.76 -3.92 9.70
N THR A 55 17.06 -4.01 8.40
CA THR A 55 16.84 -2.95 7.43
C THR A 55 15.62 -3.28 6.59
N LEU A 56 14.66 -2.36 6.52
CA LEU A 56 13.53 -2.45 5.62
C LEU A 56 14.02 -2.18 4.18
N THR A 57 13.85 -3.14 3.28
CA THR A 57 14.30 -3.02 1.89
C THR A 57 13.11 -2.88 0.95
N ARG A 58 13.42 -2.55 -0.31
CA ARG A 58 12.44 -2.49 -1.40
C ARG A 58 11.62 -3.79 -1.50
N ALA A 59 12.24 -4.95 -1.30
CA ALA A 59 11.56 -6.24 -1.42
C ALA A 59 10.38 -6.37 -0.43
N GLU A 60 10.53 -5.92 0.81
CA GLU A 60 9.44 -5.99 1.78
C GLU A 60 8.30 -5.02 1.45
N ILE A 61 8.59 -3.86 0.87
CA ILE A 61 7.58 -2.91 0.39
C ILE A 61 6.81 -3.50 -0.80
N GLU A 62 7.52 -4.11 -1.75
CA GLU A 62 6.89 -4.78 -2.90
C GLU A 62 5.96 -5.92 -2.44
N ILE A 63 6.43 -6.75 -1.51
CA ILE A 63 5.60 -7.81 -0.92
C ILE A 63 4.40 -7.20 -0.18
N ALA A 64 4.60 -6.17 0.64
CA ALA A 64 3.51 -5.52 1.36
C ALA A 64 2.44 -4.94 0.42
N LEU A 65 2.83 -4.45 -0.75
CA LEU A 65 1.90 -3.96 -1.79
C LEU A 65 1.15 -5.11 -2.48
N MET A 66 1.78 -6.27 -2.67
CA MET A 66 1.17 -7.43 -3.33
C MET A 66 0.14 -8.14 -2.46
N TYR A 67 0.29 -8.10 -1.13
CA TYR A 67 -0.60 -8.74 -0.18
C TYR A 67 -1.41 -7.68 0.59
N GLU A 68 -2.58 -7.33 0.08
CA GLU A 68 -3.64 -6.73 0.89
C GLU A 68 -4.22 -7.81 1.79
N ARG A 69 -4.28 -7.54 3.09
CA ARG A 69 -5.10 -8.35 3.99
C ARG A 69 -6.41 -7.60 4.15
N ASP A 70 -7.50 -8.17 3.66
CA ASP A 70 -8.82 -7.78 4.12
C ASP A 70 -8.94 -8.18 5.61
N ALA A 71 -9.73 -7.42 6.37
CA ALA A 71 -9.87 -7.49 7.84
C ALA A 71 -10.32 -8.88 8.40
N VAL A 72 -10.50 -9.88 7.54
CA VAL A 72 -10.89 -11.26 7.84
C VAL A 72 -9.75 -12.26 7.59
N GLY A 73 -8.48 -11.86 7.65
CA GLY A 73 -7.36 -12.81 7.74
C GLY A 73 -7.18 -13.77 6.55
N GLU A 74 -7.86 -13.52 5.43
CA GLU A 74 -7.73 -14.30 4.20
C GLU A 74 -6.81 -13.57 3.21
N GLU A 75 -5.93 -14.33 2.56
CA GLU A 75 -4.89 -13.85 1.65
C GLU A 75 -5.49 -13.41 0.32
N VAL A 76 -5.44 -12.12 0.01
CA VAL A 76 -5.89 -11.59 -1.28
C VAL A 76 -4.67 -11.35 -2.17
N VAL A 77 -4.45 -12.21 -3.15
CA VAL A 77 -3.44 -12.00 -4.21
C VAL A 77 -4.09 -11.20 -5.33
N ALA A 78 -3.84 -9.89 -5.35
CA ALA A 78 -4.35 -9.02 -6.39
C ALA A 78 -3.27 -8.72 -7.45
N SER A 79 -3.13 -9.61 -8.43
CA SER A 79 -3.01 -9.18 -9.83
C SER A 79 -3.43 -10.33 -10.75
N GLY A 80 -4.48 -10.10 -11.53
CA GLY A 80 -4.96 -11.06 -12.52
C GLY A 80 -6.37 -10.74 -12.96
N ILE A 81 -6.50 -10.15 -14.15
CA ILE A 81 -7.72 -10.21 -14.95
C ILE A 81 -8.07 -11.70 -15.10
N GLY A 82 -9.00 -12.19 -14.30
CA GLY A 82 -9.34 -13.61 -14.26
C GLY A 82 -10.57 -13.87 -13.41
N ARG A 83 -11.56 -14.56 -13.98
CA ARG A 83 -12.75 -15.00 -13.25
C ARG A 83 -12.32 -15.96 -12.14
N LYS A 84 -13.12 -15.98 -11.05
CA LYS A 84 -12.93 -16.70 -9.78
C LYS A 84 -12.64 -18.22 -9.86
N SER A 85 -12.54 -18.80 -11.06
CA SER A 85 -12.38 -20.24 -11.32
C SER A 85 -10.95 -20.70 -11.62
N ASP A 86 -10.01 -19.81 -11.99
CA ASP A 86 -8.74 -20.22 -12.61
C ASP A 86 -7.50 -20.16 -11.71
N VAL A 87 -7.61 -19.70 -10.46
CA VAL A 87 -6.45 -19.59 -9.56
C VAL A 87 -6.23 -20.94 -8.85
N LYS A 88 -5.67 -21.90 -9.59
CA LYS A 88 -4.96 -23.04 -9.00
C LYS A 88 -3.89 -22.49 -8.06
N ARG A 89 -4.23 -22.48 -6.77
CA ARG A 89 -3.36 -22.09 -5.65
C ARG A 89 -2.00 -22.75 -5.84
N LYS A 90 -0.95 -21.94 -6.01
CA LYS A 90 0.39 -22.39 -5.63
C LYS A 90 0.67 -21.74 -4.28
N PRO A 91 0.76 -22.54 -3.19
CA PRO A 91 1.16 -21.99 -1.91
C PRO A 91 2.58 -21.42 -2.07
N VAL A 92 2.80 -20.21 -1.57
CA VAL A 92 4.16 -19.74 -1.32
C VAL A 92 4.63 -20.54 -0.12
N PRO A 93 5.67 -21.37 -0.23
CA PRO A 93 6.19 -22.03 0.95
C PRO A 93 6.78 -20.95 1.85
N LEU A 94 6.19 -20.73 3.02
CA LEU A 94 7.00 -20.32 4.17
C LEU A 94 7.89 -21.52 4.49
N ALA A 95 9.03 -21.60 3.81
CA ALA A 95 10.12 -22.43 4.25
C ALA A 95 10.65 -21.81 5.56
N ILE A 96 10.18 -22.35 6.69
CA ILE A 96 10.91 -22.38 7.96
C ILE A 96 11.94 -23.49 7.84
#